data_AF-A0A948KE26-F1
#
_entry.id   AF-A0A948KE26-F1
#
_cell.length_a   1.000
_cell.length_b   1.000
_cell.length_c   1.000
_cell.angle_alpha   90.00
_cell.angle_beta   90.00
_cell.angle_gamma   90.00
#
_symmetry.space_group_name_H-M   'P 1'
#
loop_
_entity.id
_entity.type
_entity.pdbx_description
1 polymer ?
#
loop_
_entity_poly.entity_id
_entity_poly.type
_entity_poly.pdbx_seq_one_letter_code
_entity_poly.pdbx_strand_id
1 'polypeptide(L)' 'MKTITTFGEILDSCNWEKFCEIKGYSVYIINEGLVCSEDEVILSNKETEEIYG' A
#
# COMPACT_ATOMS: atom_id res chain seq x y z
N MET A 1 -13.99 -1.56 10.33
CA MET A 1 -12.76 -0.90 10.83
C MET A 1 -12.04 -0.34 9.61
N LYS A 2 -11.09 0.57 9.77
CA LYS A 2 -10.24 1.07 8.69
C LYS A 2 -8.81 1.03 9.21
N THR A 3 -7.89 0.55 8.39
CA THR A 3 -6.46 0.60 8.71
C THR A 3 -5.88 1.83 8.03
N ILE A 4 -5.13 2.63 8.78
CA ILE A 4 -4.35 3.75 8.27
C ILE A 4 -2.89 3.33 8.40
N THR A 5 -2.15 3.40 7.30
CA THR A 5 -0.74 3.04 7.18
C THR A 5 -0.09 4.02 6.18
N THR A 6 1.19 3.88 5.86
CA THR A 6 1.85 4.67 4.82
C THR A 6 2.32 3.80 3.66
N PHE A 7 2.59 4.41 2.50
CA PHE A 7 3.23 3.71 1.38
C PHE A 7 4.56 3.06 1.79
N GLY A 8 5.35 3.72 2.63
CA GLY A 8 6.62 3.22 3.16
C GLY A 8 6.43 2.00 4.06
N GLU A 9 5.45 2.02 4.97
CA GLU A 9 5.15 0.85 5.81
C GLU A 9 4.70 -0.37 4.98
N ILE A 10 3.93 -0.13 3.90
CA ILE A 10 3.55 -1.21 2.99
C ILE A 10 4.75 -1.68 2.16
N LEU A 11 5.63 -0.77 1.74
CA LEU A 11 6.85 -1.12 1.00
C LEU A 11 7.81 -1.96 1.86
N ASP A 12 7.97 -1.59 3.12
CA ASP A 12 8.78 -2.31 4.11
C ASP A 12 8.13 -3.64 4.52
N SER A 13 6.81 -3.77 4.32
CA SER A 13 6.11 -5.04 4.43
C SER A 13 6.38 -5.91 3.20
N CYS A 14 6.39 -7.23 3.36
CA CYS A 14 6.46 -8.17 2.23
C CYS A 14 5.20 -8.18 1.35
N ASN A 15 4.32 -7.17 1.47
CA ASN A 15 3.03 -7.11 0.81
C ASN A 15 2.96 -6.00 -0.27
N TRP A 16 4.06 -5.31 -0.57
CA TRP A 16 4.10 -4.21 -1.55
C TRP A 16 3.51 -4.58 -2.92
N GLU A 17 3.99 -5.67 -3.52
CA GLU A 17 3.53 -6.10 -4.85
C GLU A 17 2.02 -6.40 -4.85
N LYS A 18 1.55 -7.08 -3.80
CA LYS A 18 0.13 -7.43 -3.61
C LYS A 18 -0.74 -6.19 -3.43
N PHE A 19 -0.26 -5.22 -2.63
CA PHE A 19 -0.92 -3.94 -2.46
C PHE A 19 -1.03 -3.18 -3.79
N CYS A 20 0.06 -3.12 -4.55
CA CYS A 20 0.08 -2.49 -5.87
C CYS A 20 -0.89 -3.16 -6.83
N GLU A 21 -0.96 -4.49 -6.85
CA GLU A 21 -1.94 -5.24 -7.66
C GLU A 21 -3.39 -4.89 -7.28
N ILE A 22 -3.73 -4.94 -5.99
CA ILE A 22 -5.09 -4.65 -5.49
C ILE A 22 -5.51 -3.21 -5.78
N LYS A 23 -4.59 -2.25 -5.61
CA LYS A 23 -4.87 -0.83 -5.85
C LYS A 23 -4.74 -0.41 -7.32
N GLY A 24 -4.17 -1.26 -8.17
CA GLY A 24 -3.85 -0.92 -9.56
C GLY A 24 -2.73 0.11 -9.68
N TYR A 25 -1.77 0.12 -8.75
CA TYR A 25 -0.59 0.97 -8.80
C TYR A 25 0.58 0.27 -9.49
N SER A 26 1.46 1.07 -10.09
CA SER A 26 2.79 0.61 -10.47
C SER A 26 3.60 0.29 -9.20
N VAL A 27 4.36 -0.81 -9.20
CA VAL A 27 5.29 -1.12 -8.11
C VAL A 27 6.42 -0.08 -7.98
N TYR A 28 6.61 0.76 -9.00
CA TYR A 28 7.60 1.84 -9.04
C TYR A 28 7.01 3.23 -8.72
N ILE A 29 5.74 3.32 -8.30
CA ILE A 29 5.02 4.59 -8.10
C ILE A 29 5.75 5.59 -7.20
N ILE A 30 6.48 5.11 -6.17
CA ILE A 30 7.31 5.94 -5.29
C ILE A 30 8.56 6.44 -6.03
N ASN A 31 9.26 5.56 -6.77
CA ASN A 31 10.48 5.91 -7.51
C ASN A 31 10.19 6.87 -8.68
N GLU A 32 8.99 6.79 -9.25
CA GLU A 32 8.50 7.72 -10.28
C GLU A 32 8.13 9.09 -9.69
N GLY A 33 8.15 9.25 -8.37
CA GLY A 33 7.83 10.49 -7.66
C GLY A 33 6.34 10.83 -7.71
N LEU A 34 5.47 9.85 -7.99
CA LEU A 34 4.02 10.06 -8.04
C LEU A 34 3.38 10.07 -6.65
N VAL A 35 4.00 9.38 -5.68
CA VAL A 35 3.62 9.37 -4.26
C VAL A 35 4.87 9.41 -3.38
N CYS A 36 4.74 9.91 -2.16
CA CYS A 36 5.79 9.85 -1.13
C CYS A 36 5.63 8.59 -0.27
N SER A 37 6.73 8.04 0.25
CA SER A 37 6.69 6.94 1.23
C SER A 37 5.94 7.32 2.51
N GLU A 38 5.87 8.60 2.84
CA GLU A 38 5.19 9.12 4.03
C GLU A 38 3.69 9.36 3.79
N ASP A 39 3.21 9.24 2.55
CA ASP A 39 1.81 9.46 2.23
C ASP A 39 0.93 8.37 2.86
N GLU A 40 -0.15 8.81 3.52
CA GLU A 40 -1.10 7.91 4.18
C GLU A 40 -1.93 7.13 3.15
N VAL A 41 -2.11 5.84 3.44
CA VAL A 41 -2.96 4.92 2.72
C VAL A 41 -4.05 4.43 3.66
N ILE A 42 -5.29 4.63 3.24
CA ILE A 42 -6.46 4.11 3.96
C ILE A 42 -6.88 2.80 3.30
N LEU A 43 -6.85 1.72 4.09
CA LEU A 43 -7.31 0.40 3.69
C LEU A 43 -8.66 0.10 4.37
N SER A 44 -9.61 -0.36 3.56
CA SER A 44 -10.83 -0.99 4.06
C SER A 44 -10.51 -2.32 4.71
N ASN A 45 -11.40 -2.81 5.58
CA ASN A 45 -11.25 -4.14 6.19
C ASN A 45 -10.98 -5.25 5.16
N LYS A 46 -11.63 -5.18 3.99
CA LYS A 46 -11.47 -6.18 2.93
C LYS A 46 -10.06 -6.13 2.35
N GLU A 47 -9.56 -4.92 2.06
CA GLU A 47 -8.19 -4.73 1.56
C GLU A 47 -7.15 -5.13 2.59
N THR A 48 -7.39 -4.84 3.88
CA THR A 48 -6.48 -5.26 4.95
C THR A 48 -6.39 -6.78 5.03
N GLU A 49 -7.51 -7.49 5.00
CA GLU A 49 -7.52 -8.96 4.99
C GLU A 49 -6.86 -9.51 3.72
N GLU A 50 -7.13 -8.92 2.55
CA GLU A 50 -6.49 -9.34 1.31
C GLU A 50 -4.99 -9.06 1.29
N ILE A 51 -4.49 -7.99 1.92
CA ILE A 51 -3.07 -7.64 1.89
C ILE A 51 -2.28 -8.38 2.98
N TYR A 52 -2.83 -8.50 4.19
CA TYR A 52 -2.12 -8.97 5.38
C TYR A 52 -2.62 -10.31 5.96
N GLY A 53 -3.79 -10.80 5.54
CA GLY A 53 -4.32 -12.13 5.90
C GLY A 53 -3.82 -13.23 4.98
#